data_AF-A0A418WUP0-F1
#
_entry.id   AF-A0A418WUP0-F1
#
_cell.length_a   1.000
_cell.length_b   1.000
_cell.length_c   1.000
_cell.angle_alpha   90.00
_cell.angle_beta   90.00
_cell.angle_gamma   90.00
#
_symmetry.space_group_name_H-M   'P 1'
#
loop_
_entity.id
_entity.type
_entity.pdbx_description
1 polymer ?
#
loop_
_entity_poly.entity_id
_entity_poly.type
_entity_poly.pdbx_seq_one_letter_code
_entity_poly.pdbx_strand_id
1 'polypeptide(L)' 'MIGDGGDDTLFGDGDDDTLQGGQGNDTLDGGSGNDILIDDTGNEVIRGGTGTDTVRYNISGSSDAEPTDSEPLFPWA' A
#
# COMPACT_ATOMS: atom_id res chain seq x y z
N MET A 1 2.84 3.77 -14.28
CA MET A 1 3.65 4.94 -13.90
C MET A 1 4.38 4.63 -12.60
N ILE A 2 5.63 5.06 -12.44
CA ILE A 2 6.45 4.78 -11.24
C ILE A 2 7.15 6.08 -10.82
N GLY A 3 7.04 6.48 -9.54
CA GLY A 3 7.70 7.64 -8.92
C GLY A 3 9.11 7.32 -8.38
N ASP A 4 9.34 6.05 -8.03
CA ASP A 4 10.58 5.50 -7.46
C ASP A 4 10.84 5.98 -6.03
N GLY A 5 11.45 7.15 -5.83
CA GLY A 5 11.80 7.61 -4.50
C GLY A 5 11.87 9.12 -4.38
N GLY A 6 11.39 9.64 -3.26
CA GLY A 6 11.06 11.04 -3.09
C GLY A 6 9.56 11.20 -2.83
N ASP A 7 9.11 12.44 -2.65
CA ASP A 7 7.67 12.73 -2.57
C ASP A 7 7.15 12.94 -4.00
N ASP A 8 6.44 11.96 -4.54
CA ASP A 8 5.97 11.98 -5.92
C ASP A 8 4.48 12.32 -6.05
N THR A 9 4.08 12.81 -7.22
CA THR A 9 2.67 13.04 -7.56
C THR A 9 2.37 12.41 -8.90
N LEU A 10 1.52 11.39 -8.90
CA LEU A 10 1.19 10.56 -10.05
C LEU A 10 -0.31 10.65 -10.35
N PHE A 11 -0.65 10.78 -11.63
CA PHE A 11 -2.02 10.85 -12.13
C PHE A 11 -2.22 9.81 -13.24
N GLY A 12 -3.25 8.96 -13.14
CA GLY A 12 -3.65 7.99 -14.16
C GLY A 12 -4.57 8.58 -15.24
N ASP A 13 -5.35 9.60 -14.86
CA ASP A 13 -6.39 10.22 -15.69
C ASP A 13 -7.56 9.29 -16.02
N GLY A 14 -7.45 8.43 -17.03
CA GLY A 14 -8.54 7.55 -17.43
C GLY A 14 -8.06 6.32 -18.19
N ASP A 15 -8.93 5.32 -18.26
CA ASP A 15 -8.60 3.91 -18.50
C ASP A 15 -8.06 3.22 -17.24
N ASP A 16 -7.80 1.90 -17.31
CA ASP A 16 -7.31 1.13 -16.18
C ASP A 16 -5.80 1.36 -16.00
N ASP A 17 -5.39 2.04 -14.92
CA ASP A 17 -4.00 2.43 -14.68
C ASP A 17 -3.27 1.57 -13.66
N THR A 18 -1.94 1.66 -13.68
CA THR A 18 -1.09 1.18 -12.58
C THR A 18 -0.12 2.28 -12.17
N LEU A 19 -0.30 2.83 -10.97
CA LEU A 19 0.54 3.88 -10.40
C LEU A 19 1.33 3.29 -9.22
N GLN A 20 2.63 3.59 -9.18
CA GLN A 20 3.52 3.17 -8.10
C GLN A 20 4.23 4.40 -7.53
N GLY A 21 3.91 4.78 -6.29
CA GLY A 21 4.53 5.92 -5.58
C GLY A 21 5.99 5.61 -5.29
N GLY A 22 6.22 4.68 -4.37
CA GLY A 22 7.55 4.18 -4.06
C GLY A 22 7.93 4.61 -2.66
N GLN A 23 9.18 5.03 -2.44
CA GLN A 23 9.59 5.52 -1.12
C GLN A 23 9.37 7.02 -0.98
N GLY A 24 8.47 7.43 -0.09
CA GLY A 24 8.31 8.83 0.29
C GLY A 24 6.88 9.14 0.71
N ASN A 25 6.50 10.41 0.68
CA ASN A 25 5.12 10.82 0.88
C ASN A 25 4.49 11.11 -0.49
N ASP A 26 3.84 10.10 -1.04
CA ASP A 26 3.36 10.14 -2.40
C ASP A 26 1.89 10.57 -2.50
N THR A 27 1.54 11.18 -3.63
CA THR A 27 0.16 11.49 -4.00
C THR A 27 -0.19 10.74 -5.28
N LEU A 28 -1.08 9.76 -5.17
CA LEU A 28 -1.53 8.90 -6.26
C LEU A 28 -2.99 9.22 -6.59
N ASP A 29 -3.32 9.50 -7.84
CA ASP A 29 -4.69 9.73 -8.32
C ASP A 29 -4.97 8.86 -9.55
N GLY A 30 -5.76 7.79 -9.40
CA GLY A 30 -6.07 6.82 -10.45
C GLY A 30 -6.92 7.40 -11.58
N GLY A 31 -7.93 8.21 -11.24
CA GLY A 31 -8.78 8.84 -12.23
C GLY A 31 -9.99 7.98 -12.61
N SER A 32 -10.19 7.63 -13.87
CA SER A 32 -11.36 6.87 -14.33
C SER A 32 -10.99 5.51 -14.88
N GLY A 33 -11.29 4.42 -14.18
CA GLY A 33 -10.90 3.09 -14.59
C GLY A 33 -10.87 2.15 -13.41
N ASN A 34 -10.39 0.93 -13.59
CA ASN A 34 -10.07 0.03 -12.48
C ASN A 34 -8.57 0.10 -12.22
N ASP A 35 -8.19 0.94 -11.26
CA ASP A 35 -6.79 1.30 -11.10
C ASP A 35 -6.06 0.42 -10.08
N ILE A 36 -4.76 0.25 -10.26
CA ILE A 36 -3.86 -0.39 -9.32
C ILE A 36 -2.89 0.65 -8.76
N LEU A 37 -3.05 0.99 -7.50
CA LEU A 37 -2.26 2.00 -6.80
C LEU A 37 -1.35 1.30 -5.81
N ILE A 38 -0.04 1.36 -6.03
CA ILE A 38 0.97 0.68 -5.23
C ILE A 38 1.82 1.73 -4.53
N ASP A 39 2.00 1.58 -3.24
CA ASP A 39 2.87 2.47 -2.48
C ASP A 39 3.65 1.73 -1.40
N ASP A 40 4.71 2.35 -0.87
CA ASP A 40 5.43 1.82 0.27
C ASP A 40 4.91 2.44 1.58
N THR A 41 5.78 2.85 2.48
CA THR A 41 5.44 3.35 3.82
C THR A 41 5.72 4.85 3.94
N GLY A 42 4.82 5.59 4.59
CA GLY A 42 4.95 7.04 4.72
C GLY A 42 3.60 7.68 5.01
N ASN A 43 3.41 8.91 4.55
CA ASN A 43 2.12 9.60 4.56
C ASN A 43 1.62 9.82 3.13
N GLU A 44 0.84 8.87 2.62
CA GLU A 44 0.37 8.89 1.24
C GLU A 44 -1.03 9.52 1.12
N VAL A 45 -1.27 10.18 -0.01
CA VAL A 45 -2.61 10.62 -0.42
C VAL A 45 -3.01 9.84 -1.66
N ILE A 46 -3.84 8.81 -1.47
CA ILE A 46 -4.28 7.93 -2.55
C ILE A 46 -5.75 8.21 -2.89
N ARG A 47 -6.04 8.49 -4.15
CA ARG A 47 -7.38 8.62 -4.72
C ARG A 47 -7.54 7.58 -5.83
N GLY A 48 -8.49 6.66 -5.65
CA GLY A 48 -8.87 5.69 -6.69
C GLY A 48 -9.55 6.37 -7.86
N GLY A 49 -10.51 7.24 -7.57
CA GLY A 49 -11.32 7.90 -8.59
C GLY A 49 -12.59 7.10 -8.87
N THR A 50 -12.97 6.92 -10.14
CA THR A 50 -14.19 6.18 -10.52
C THR A 50 -13.85 4.81 -11.07
N GLY A 51 -14.49 3.78 -10.53
CA GLY A 51 -14.34 2.40 -10.98
C GLY A 51 -14.06 1.49 -9.79
N THR A 52 -13.45 0.33 -10.03
CA THR A 52 -13.06 -0.60 -8.97
C THR A 52 -11.55 -0.59 -8.80
N ASP A 53 -11.09 0.14 -7.78
CA ASP A 53 -9.66 0.38 -7.58
C ASP A 53 -9.07 -0.58 -6.54
N THR A 54 -7.79 -0.90 -6.72
CA THR A 54 -7.01 -1.74 -5.81
C THR A 54 -5.81 -0.97 -5.29
N VAL A 55 -5.77 -0.74 -3.98
CA VAL A 55 -4.60 -0.15 -3.30
C VAL A 55 -3.76 -1.25 -2.66
N ARG A 56 -2.44 -1.23 -2.88
CA ARG A 56 -1.48 -2.14 -2.26
C ARG A 56 -0.39 -1.34 -1.55
N TYR A 57 -0.19 -1.63 -0.27
CA TYR A 57 0.91 -1.08 0.51
C TYR A 57 1.98 -2.15 0.72
N ASN A 58 3.22 -1.87 0.33
CA ASN A 58 4.36 -2.75 0.58
C ASN A 58 4.89 -2.54 1.99
N ILE A 59 4.10 -2.95 2.97
CA ILE A 59 4.47 -2.84 4.38
C ILE A 59 5.46 -3.97 4.70
N SER A 60 6.75 -3.64 4.67
CA SER A 60 7.82 -4.51 5.17
C SER A 60 7.79 -4.57 6.69
N GLY A 61 6.74 -5.18 7.26
CA GLY A 61 6.52 -5.13 8.70
C GLY A 61 5.37 -5.96 9.25
N SER A 62 4.51 -6.55 8.41
CA SER A 62 3.55 -7.56 8.89
C SER A 62 4.25 -8.91 9.09
N SER A 63 5.29 -8.95 9.90
CA SER A 63 5.49 -10.13 10.72
C SER A 63 4.42 -10.07 11.79
N ASP A 64 3.23 -10.57 11.47
CA ASP A 64 2.45 -11.28 12.47
C ASP A 64 3.29 -12.50 12.87
N ALA A 65 4.37 -12.22 13.59
CA ALA A 65 5.09 -13.22 14.35
C ALA A 65 4.13 -13.50 15.49
N GLU A 66 3.24 -14.47 15.24
CA GLU A 66 2.57 -15.26 16.25
C GLU A 66 3.46 -15.24 17.50
N PRO A 67 2.98 -14.71 18.65
CA PRO A 67 3.80 -14.70 19.83
C PRO A 67 4.27 -16.14 20.03
N THR A 68 5.59 -16.35 20.01
CA THR A 68 6.20 -17.62 20.39
C THR A 68 6.01 -17.74 21.89
N ASP A 69 4.76 -17.89 22.30
CA ASP A 69 4.40 -18.04 23.67
C ASP A 69 4.72 -19.49 23.99
N SER A 70 5.97 -19.71 24.35
CA SER A 70 6.43 -20.90 25.05
C SER A 70 5.84 -20.94 26.46
N GLU A 71 4.54 -20.67 26.60
CA GLU A 71 3.83 -20.86 27.85
C GLU A 71 3.57 -22.36 28.01
N PRO A 72 3.99 -22.95 29.14
CA PRO A 72 3.71 -24.33 29.41
C PRO A 72 2.20 -24.53 29.53
N LEU A 73 1.67 -25.52 28.81
CA LEU A 73 0.27 -25.94 28.88
C LEU A 73 -0.07 -26.39 30.31
N PHE A 74 -0.66 -25.48 31.08
CA PHE A 74 -1.40 -25.66 32.33
C PHE A 74 -0.64 -26.05 33.62
N PRO A 75 -1.05 -25.49 34.78
CA PRO A 75 -0.39 -25.68 36.07
C PRO A 75 -0.95 -26.90 36.80
N TRP A 76 -0.19 -27.99 36.79
CA TRP A 76 -0.28 -28.99 37.87
C TRP A 76 1.11 -29.44 38.34
N ALA A 77 2.08 -28.54 38.31
CA ALA A 77 3.34 -28.68 39.05
C ALA A 77 3.24 -27.96 40.40
#